data_AF-A0A1V4PSI9-F1
#
_entry.id   AF-A0A1V4PSI9-F1
#
_cell.length_a   1.000
_cell.length_b   1.000
_cell.length_c   1.000
_cell.angle_alpha   90.00
_cell.angle_beta   90.00
_cell.angle_gamma   90.00
#
_symmetry.space_group_name_H-M   'P 1'
#
loop_
_entity.id
_entity.type
_entity.pdbx_description
1 polymer ?
#
loop_
_entity_poly.entity_id
_entity_poly.type
_entity_poly.pdbx_seq_one_letter_code
_entity_poly.pdbx_strand_id
1 'polypeptide(L)' 'MAVPTSKDELLAAVEKTFAQLSGDLDRVPPDAVRQPVLEGHVKDITMTSADLVAYLLGWNQ' A
#
# COMPACT_ATOMS: atom_id res chain seq x y z
N MET A 1 9.13 2.83 11.56
CA MET A 1 9.89 3.86 10.81
C MET A 1 9.79 5.17 11.57
N ALA A 2 10.88 5.92 11.70
CA ALA A 2 10.82 7.26 12.27
C ALA A 2 10.04 8.19 11.32
N VAL A 3 9.33 9.17 11.87
CA VAL A 3 8.64 10.19 11.07
C VAL A 3 9.71 11.14 10.50
N PRO A 4 9.76 11.38 9.18
CA PRO A 4 10.70 12.32 8.58
C PRO A 4 10.59 13.72 9.19
N THR A 5 11.74 14.35 9.43
CA THR A 5 11.82 15.68 10.08
C THR A 5 12.26 16.80 9.14
N SER A 6 12.63 16.45 7.91
CA SER A 6 12.99 17.38 6.86
C SER A 6 12.31 17.03 5.53
N LYS A 7 12.29 17.99 4.60
CA LYS A 7 11.77 17.80 3.25
C LYS A 7 12.51 16.69 2.50
N ASP A 8 13.84 16.67 2.61
CA ASP A 8 14.68 15.69 1.90
C ASP A 8 14.46 14.28 2.46
N GLU A 9 14.36 14.15 3.79
CA GLU A 9 14.00 12.89 4.44
C GLU A 9 12.60 12.40 4.02
N LEU A 10 11.63 13.32 3.92
CA LEU A 10 10.27 12.99 3.50
C LEU A 10 10.23 12.47 2.06
N LEU A 11 10.90 13.16 1.14
CA LEU A 11 10.97 12.75 -0.27
C LEU A 11 11.65 11.38 -0.41
N ALA A 12 12.80 11.19 0.24
CA ALA A 12 13.51 9.91 0.22
C ALA A 12 12.68 8.77 0.83
N ALA A 13 11.91 9.05 1.89
CA ALA A 13 11.01 8.08 2.48
C ALA A 13 9.88 7.69 1.53
N VAL A 14 9.24 8.66 0.86
CA VAL A 14 8.17 8.43 -0.12
C VAL A 14 8.68 7.61 -1.30
N GLU A 15 9.80 7.99 -1.91
CA GLU A 15 10.38 7.27 -3.05
C GLU A 15 10.68 5.81 -2.69
N LYS A 16 11.31 5.59 -1.53
CA LYS A 16 11.67 4.25 -1.07
C LYS A 16 10.43 3.39 -0.81
N THR A 17 9.46 3.88 -0.05
CA THR A 17 8.29 3.08 0.33
C THR A 17 7.35 2.86 -0.84
N PHE A 18 7.21 3.84 -1.74
CA PHE A 18 6.40 3.69 -2.94
C PHE A 18 7.03 2.71 -3.95
N ALA A 19 8.36 2.74 -4.14
CA ALA A 19 9.03 1.76 -4.99
C ALA A 19 8.87 0.32 -4.48
N GLN A 20 8.93 0.13 -3.15
CA GLN A 20 8.66 -1.17 -2.53
C GLN A 20 7.21 -1.61 -2.73
N LEU A 21 6.25 -0.71 -2.47
CA LEU A 21 4.83 -0.98 -2.70
C LEU A 21 4.56 -1.37 -4.16
N SER A 22 5.09 -0.61 -5.12
CA SER A 22 4.93 -0.92 -6.55
C SER A 22 5.49 -2.31 -6.88
N GLY A 23 6.69 -2.63 -6.39
CA GLY A 23 7.30 -3.94 -6.62
C GLY A 23 6.51 -5.09 -6.00
N ASP A 24 5.87 -4.88 -4.84
CA ASP A 24 5.00 -5.88 -4.23
C ASP A 24 3.69 -6.04 -4.99
N LEU A 25 3.11 -4.95 -5.50
CA LEU A 25 1.90 -4.99 -6.33
C LEU A 25 2.14 -5.70 -7.67
N ASP A 26 3.30 -5.49 -8.31
CA ASP A 26 3.66 -6.16 -9.58
C ASP A 26 3.77 -7.68 -9.43
N ARG A 27 3.98 -8.19 -8.22
CA ARG A 27 4.07 -9.63 -7.93
C ARG A 27 2.70 -10.28 -7.72
N VAL A 28 1.63 -9.50 -7.61
CA VAL A 28 0.27 -10.01 -7.42
C VAL A 28 -0.26 -10.58 -8.73
N PRO A 29 -0.61 -11.87 -8.79
CA PRO A 29 -1.24 -12.46 -9.97
C PRO A 29 -2.58 -11.78 -10.30
N PRO A 30 -2.91 -11.55 -11.58
CA PRO A 30 -4.16 -10.87 -11.96
C PRO A 30 -5.44 -11.53 -11.43
N ASP A 31 -5.45 -12.84 -11.32
CA ASP A 31 -6.55 -13.65 -10.77
C ASP A 31 -6.68 -13.53 -9.24
N ALA A 32 -5.62 -13.11 -8.55
CA ALA A 32 -5.59 -12.88 -7.11
C ALA A 32 -6.00 -11.45 -6.72
N VAL A 33 -6.01 -10.49 -7.65
CA VAL A 33 -6.25 -9.05 -7.38
C VAL A 33 -7.57 -8.78 -6.65
N ARG A 34 -8.61 -9.58 -6.92
CA ARG A 34 -9.95 -9.46 -6.32
C ARG A 34 -10.26 -10.54 -5.30
N GLN A 35 -9.27 -11.33 -4.88
CA GLN A 35 -9.46 -12.34 -3.83
C GLN A 35 -9.28 -11.69 -2.44
N PRO A 36 -10.19 -11.94 -1.48
CA PRO A 36 -10.16 -11.30 -0.16
C PRO A 36 -9.21 -12.06 0.79
N VAL A 37 -7.92 -12.02 0.46
CA VAL A 37 -6.87 -12.81 1.12
C VAL A 37 -6.00 -12.00 2.09
N LEU A 38 -6.18 -10.68 2.13
CA LEU A 38 -5.46 -9.80 3.05
C LEU A 38 -6.31 -9.53 4.28
N GLU A 39 -5.68 -9.44 5.45
CA GLU A 39 -6.36 -8.93 6.65
C GLU A 39 -6.74 -7.46 6.46
N GLY A 40 -7.98 -7.14 6.85
CA GLY A 40 -8.56 -5.81 6.79
C GLY A 40 -8.01 -4.88 7.86
N HIS A 41 -8.15 -3.57 7.65
CA HIS A 41 -7.85 -2.57 8.70
C HIS A 41 -8.81 -2.67 9.89
N VAL A 42 -10.04 -3.15 9.67
CA VAL A 42 -10.98 -3.51 10.74
C VAL A 42 -10.70 -4.94 11.13
N LYS A 43 -10.58 -5.20 12.43
CA LYS A 43 -10.34 -6.53 12.97
C LYS A 43 -11.37 -7.54 12.44
N ASP A 44 -10.89 -8.75 12.12
CA ASP A 44 -11.70 -9.89 11.66
C ASP A 44 -12.41 -9.67 10.31
N ILE A 45 -12.05 -8.63 9.57
CA ILE A 45 -12.46 -8.40 8.18
C ILE A 45 -11.29 -8.75 7.25
N THR A 46 -11.58 -9.22 6.05
CA THR A 46 -10.58 -9.35 4.97
C THR A 46 -10.83 -8.34 3.86
N MET A 47 -9.77 -8.02 3.12
CA MET A 47 -9.82 -7.12 1.96
C MET A 47 -9.08 -7.72 0.78
N THR A 48 -9.38 -7.22 -0.42
CA THR A 48 -8.62 -7.55 -1.63
C THR A 48 -7.43 -6.60 -1.77
N SER A 49 -6.41 -6.98 -2.55
CA SER A 49 -5.32 -6.06 -2.88
C SER A 49 -5.81 -4.84 -3.68
N ALA A 50 -6.87 -5.00 -4.48
CA ALA A 50 -7.52 -3.87 -5.13
C ALA A 50 -8.17 -2.89 -4.13
N ASP A 51 -8.77 -3.38 -3.04
CA ASP A 51 -9.36 -2.53 -1.99
C ASP A 51 -8.26 -1.75 -1.26
N LEU A 52 -7.13 -2.39 -0.99
CA LEU A 52 -5.96 -1.71 -0.41
C LEU A 52 -5.48 -0.56 -1.30
N VAL A 53 -5.32 -0.80 -2.60
CA VAL A 53 -4.90 0.24 -3.54
C VAL A 53 -5.95 1.36 -3.63
N ALA A 54 -7.24 1.04 -3.68
CA ALA A 54 -8.31 2.03 -3.67
C ALA A 54 -8.28 2.91 -2.40
N TYR A 55 -8.03 2.30 -1.23
CA TYR A 55 -7.86 3.02 0.03
C TYR A 55 -6.67 3.98 -0.02
N LEU A 56 -5.50 3.52 -0.47
CA LEU A 56 -4.29 4.36 -0.59
C LEU A 56 -4.49 5.52 -1.57
N LEU A 57 -5.15 5.28 -2.70
CA LEU A 57 -5.51 6.34 -3.65
C LEU A 57 -6.42 7.39 -3.03
N GLY A 58 -7.39 6.97 -2.21
CA GLY A 58 -8.30 7.90 -1.51
C GLY A 58 -7.60 8.84 -0.52
N TRP A 59 -6.51 8.40 0.12
CA TRP A 59 -5.71 9.25 1.02
C TRP A 59 -4.74 10.19 0.31
N ASN A 60 -4.38 9.88 -0.93
CA ASN A 60 -3.45 10.70 -1.72
C ASN A 60 -4.14 11.77 -2.58
N GLN A 61 -5.46 11.92 -2.46
CA GLN A 61 -6.20 13.04 -3.06
C GLN A 61 -6.03 14.32 -2.23
#